data_AF-F8C2T3-F1
#
_entry.id   AF-F8C2T3-F1
#
_cell.length_a   1.000
_cell.length_b   1.000
_cell.length_c   1.000
_cell.angle_alpha   90.00
_cell.angle_beta   90.00
_cell.angle_gamma   90.00
#
_symmetry.space_group_name_H-M   'P 1'
#
loop_
_entity.id
_entity.type
_entity.pdbx_description
1 polymer ?
#
loop_
_entity_poly.entity_id
_entity_poly.type
_entity_poly.pdbx_seq_one_letter_code
_entity_poly.pdbx_strand_id
1 'polypeptide(L)'
;MEPPNKVVDLKDWINAFWNFQEEDLQYLQNLIIKKTPLDPEEIINNLKERIKTRKAFYQIYKHLPKKDLSPKDLEWAEKKLAEIIYREDLITELTNKILDLLTFFVESEKAVFPELPSNPFLVH
;
A
#
# COMPACT_ATOMS: atom_id res chain seq x y z
N MET A 1 10.59 18.32 31.23
CA MET A 1 10.42 19.16 30.02
C MET A 1 9.78 18.26 28.98
N GLU A 2 8.50 18.47 28.70
CA GLU A 2 7.85 17.81 27.55
C GLU A 2 8.54 18.29 26.28
N PRO A 3 8.80 17.40 25.29
CA PRO A 3 9.30 17.86 24.01
C PRO A 3 8.25 18.82 23.42
N PRO A 4 8.65 19.97 22.85
CA PRO A 4 7.69 20.88 22.25
C PRO A 4 6.92 20.10 21.20
N ASN A 5 5.59 20.10 21.30
CA ASN A 5 4.69 19.59 20.28
C ASN A 5 5.13 20.19 18.95
N LYS A 6 5.92 19.44 18.16
CA LYS A 6 6.36 19.82 16.83
C LYS A 6 5.07 19.91 16.03
N VAL A 7 4.58 21.12 15.82
CA VAL A 7 3.47 21.37 14.91
C VAL A 7 3.94 20.83 13.57
N VAL A 8 3.36 19.72 13.13
CA VAL A 8 3.61 19.19 11.79
C VAL A 8 3.12 20.26 10.82
N ASP A 9 4.04 20.88 10.08
CA ASP A 9 3.70 21.81 9.03
C ASP A 9 3.50 21.08 7.69
N LEU A 10 3.04 21.79 6.66
CA LEU A 10 2.78 21.18 5.35
C LEU A 10 4.04 20.57 4.72
N LYS A 11 5.20 21.16 4.93
CA LYS A 11 6.46 20.67 4.35
C LYS A 11 6.88 19.36 5.01
N ASP A 12 6.83 19.32 6.34
CA ASP A 12 7.13 18.12 7.12
C ASP A 12 6.17 16.99 6.76
N TRP A 13 4.87 17.30 6.60
CA TRP A 13 3.89 16.32 6.16
C TRP A 13 4.15 15.81 4.74
N ILE A 14 4.44 16.71 3.78
CA ILE A 14 4.74 16.33 2.39
C ILE A 14 5.95 15.39 2.35
N ASN A 15 7.04 15.73 3.05
CA ASN A 15 8.25 14.92 3.06
C ASN A 15 8.03 13.57 3.73
N ALA A 16 7.32 13.55 4.86
CA ALA A 16 7.00 12.31 5.56
C ALA A 16 6.13 11.39 4.70
N PHE A 17 5.09 11.92 4.05
CA PHE A 17 4.20 11.12 3.22
C PHE A 17 4.89 10.65 1.94
N TRP A 18 5.74 11.50 1.35
CA TRP A 18 6.56 11.14 0.20
C TRP A 18 7.46 9.93 0.46
N ASN A 19 8.18 9.95 1.60
CA ASN A 19 9.06 8.85 1.98
C ASN A 19 8.27 7.56 2.23
N PHE A 20 7.10 7.67 2.89
CA PHE A 20 6.21 6.55 3.08
C PHE A 20 5.73 5.94 1.75
N GLN A 21 5.35 6.78 0.77
CA GLN A 21 4.98 6.31 -0.57
C GLN A 21 6.14 5.63 -1.30
N GLU A 22 7.37 6.10 -1.09
CA GLU A 22 8.56 5.45 -1.66
C GLU A 22 8.77 4.05 -1.08
N GLU A 23 8.61 3.90 0.24
CA GLU A 23 8.64 2.59 0.90
C GLU A 23 7.52 1.66 0.42
N ASP A 24 6.31 2.20 0.20
CA ASP A 24 5.19 1.45 -0.39
C ASP A 24 5.51 0.94 -1.79
N LEU A 25 5.99 1.81 -2.66
CA LEU A 25 6.35 1.45 -4.04
C LEU A 25 7.46 0.39 -4.04
N GLN A 26 8.49 0.54 -3.20
CA GLN A 26 9.55 -0.46 -3.07
C GLN A 26 8.99 -1.80 -2.57
N TYR A 27 8.10 -1.78 -1.58
CA TYR A 27 7.45 -3.00 -1.10
C TYR A 27 6.65 -3.70 -2.20
N LEU A 28 5.80 -2.96 -2.92
CA LEU A 28 4.98 -3.51 -4.00
C LEU A 28 5.83 -4.04 -5.16
N GLN A 29 6.88 -3.33 -5.55
CA GLN A 29 7.84 -3.80 -6.56
C GLN A 29 8.54 -5.08 -6.12
N ASN A 30 8.94 -5.17 -4.85
CA ASN A 30 9.56 -6.37 -4.31
C ASN A 30 8.62 -7.58 -4.34
N LEU A 31 7.31 -7.40 -4.16
CA LEU A 31 6.34 -8.49 -4.30
C LEU A 31 6.25 -9.01 -5.74
N ILE A 32 6.45 -8.14 -6.72
CA ILE A 32 6.38 -8.50 -8.15
C ILE A 32 7.69 -9.15 -8.62
N ILE A 33 8.84 -8.65 -8.16
CA ILE A 33 10.16 -9.02 -8.68
C ILE A 33 10.78 -10.20 -7.93
N LYS A 34 10.46 -10.38 -6.63
CA LYS A 34 11.08 -11.47 -5.86
C LYS A 34 10.65 -12.84 -6.37
N LYS A 35 11.64 -13.73 -6.47
CA LYS A 35 11.46 -15.16 -6.77
C LYS A 35 11.19 -16.02 -5.52
N THR A 36 11.00 -15.39 -4.36
CA THR A 36 10.71 -16.11 -3.12
C THR A 36 9.25 -16.53 -3.07
N PRO A 37 8.91 -17.62 -2.37
CA PRO A 37 7.53 -18.01 -2.15
C PRO A 37 6.74 -16.83 -1.56
N LEU A 38 5.56 -16.57 -2.13
CA LEU A 38 4.65 -15.56 -1.62
C LEU A 38 3.88 -16.16 -0.45
N ASP A 39 3.83 -15.45 0.68
CA ASP A 39 2.91 -15.74 1.78
C ASP A 39 1.71 -14.77 1.66
N PRO A 40 0.54 -15.23 1.19
CA PRO A 40 -0.62 -14.37 1.00
C PRO A 40 -1.10 -13.70 2.28
N GLU A 41 -1.02 -14.38 3.43
CA GLU A 41 -1.50 -13.84 4.70
C GLU A 41 -0.57 -12.72 5.19
N GLU A 42 0.74 -12.94 5.10
CA GLU A 42 1.74 -11.91 5.39
C GLU A 42 1.55 -10.68 4.48
N ILE A 43 1.34 -10.89 3.18
CA ILE A 43 1.14 -9.80 2.22
C ILE A 43 -0.13 -9.01 2.57
N ILE A 44 -1.24 -9.69 2.82
CA ILE A 44 -2.51 -9.04 3.19
C ILE A 44 -2.35 -8.21 4.47
N ASN A 45 -1.68 -8.75 5.48
CA ASN A 45 -1.46 -8.05 6.75
C ASN A 45 -0.58 -6.80 6.57
N ASN A 46 0.49 -6.90 5.78
CA ASN A 46 1.33 -5.73 5.44
C ASN A 46 0.56 -4.66 4.66
N LEU A 47 -0.26 -5.05 3.68
CA LEU A 47 -1.09 -4.11 2.92
C LEU A 47 -2.11 -3.40 3.81
N LYS A 48 -2.73 -4.11 4.76
CA LYS A 48 -3.66 -3.53 5.75
C LYS A 48 -2.99 -2.46 6.60
N GLU A 49 -1.80 -2.74 7.15
CA GLU A 49 -1.08 -1.76 7.96
C GLU A 49 -0.66 -0.55 7.12
N ARG A 50 -0.21 -0.74 5.88
CA ARG A 50 0.10 0.37 4.96
C ARG A 50 -1.12 1.24 4.66
N ILE A 51 -2.29 0.64 4.40
CA ILE A 51 -3.55 1.38 4.21
C ILE A 51 -3.94 2.17 5.46
N LYS A 52 -3.76 1.59 6.65
CA LYS A 52 -4.03 2.27 7.92
C LYS A 52 -3.12 3.47 8.13
N THR A 53 -1.83 3.34 7.86
CA THR A 53 -0.86 4.43 7.93
C THR A 53 -1.18 5.53 6.92
N ARG A 54 -1.51 5.18 5.68
CA ARG A 54 -1.98 6.15 4.66
C ARG A 54 -3.21 6.93 5.11
N LYS A 55 -4.19 6.26 5.71
CA LYS A 55 -5.36 6.93 6.30
C LYS A 55 -4.97 7.94 7.38
N ALA A 56 -3.97 7.62 8.21
CA ALA A 56 -3.47 8.57 9.21
C ALA A 56 -2.86 9.82 8.56
N PHE A 57 -2.06 9.67 7.49
CA PHE A 57 -1.55 10.82 6.71
C PHE A 57 -2.68 11.72 6.21
N TYR A 58 -3.74 11.14 5.65
CA TYR A 58 -4.90 11.92 5.18
C TYR A 58 -5.64 12.65 6.31
N GLN A 59 -5.76 12.05 7.50
CA GLN A 59 -6.37 12.73 8.63
C GLN A 59 -5.50 13.91 9.10
N ILE A 60 -4.18 13.72 9.18
CA ILE A 60 -3.26 14.80 9.55
C ILE A 60 -3.39 15.96 8.55
N TYR A 61 -3.37 15.66 7.25
CA TYR A 61 -3.48 16.67 6.19
C TYR A 61 -4.70 17.59 6.34
N LYS A 62 -5.87 17.04 6.71
CA LYS A 62 -7.11 17.82 6.92
C LYS A 62 -6.98 18.85 8.04
N HIS A 63 -6.10 18.62 9.00
CA HIS A 63 -5.91 19.47 10.17
C HIS A 63 -4.67 20.37 10.05
N LEU A 64 -3.92 20.29 8.95
CA LEU A 64 -2.74 21.14 8.76
C LEU A 64 -3.16 22.60 8.58
N PRO A 65 -2.49 23.53 9.29
CA PRO A 65 -2.72 24.94 9.10
C PRO A 65 -2.30 25.35 7.69
N LYS A 66 -3.24 25.90 6.91
CA LYS A 66 -3.00 26.42 5.55
C LYS A 66 -2.26 27.77 5.53
N LYS A 67 -1.57 28.14 6.61
CA LYS A 67 -1.00 29.48 6.81
C LYS A 67 0.16 29.75 5.86
N ASP A 68 0.36 31.04 5.61
CA ASP A 68 1.18 31.66 4.55
C ASP A 68 2.54 31.00 4.34
N LEU A 69 2.58 30.08 3.38
CA LEU A 69 3.83 29.67 2.75
C LEU A 69 4.36 30.84 1.92
N SER A 70 5.69 30.98 1.86
CA SER A 70 6.28 31.88 0.87
C SER A 70 5.84 31.46 -0.54
N PRO A 71 5.76 32.36 -1.53
CA PRO A 71 5.34 31.99 -2.88
C PRO A 71 6.13 30.82 -3.48
N LYS A 72 7.45 30.75 -3.19
CA LYS A 72 8.31 29.64 -3.62
C LYS A 72 7.95 28.32 -2.94
N ASP A 73 7.63 28.37 -1.64
CA ASP A 73 7.25 27.19 -0.88
C ASP A 73 5.87 26.67 -1.25
N LEU A 74 4.96 27.59 -1.62
CA LEU A 74 3.64 27.25 -2.14
C LEU A 74 3.75 26.52 -3.48
N GLU A 75 4.52 27.07 -4.44
CA GLU A 75 4.75 26.43 -5.74
C GLU A 75 5.39 25.03 -5.59
N TRP A 76 6.40 24.91 -4.72
CA TRP A 76 7.00 23.62 -4.39
C TRP A 76 5.98 22.65 -3.79
N ALA A 77 5.16 23.11 -2.84
CA ALA A 77 4.17 22.28 -2.17
C ALA A 77 3.08 21.80 -3.14
N GLU A 78 2.57 22.68 -4.00
CA GLU A 78 1.59 22.34 -5.03
C GLU A 78 2.12 21.27 -5.99
N LYS A 79 3.35 21.45 -6.48
CA LYS A 79 4.01 20.46 -7.33
C LYS A 79 4.15 19.11 -6.61
N LYS A 80 4.59 19.13 -5.35
CA LYS A 80 4.77 17.91 -4.57
C LYS A 80 3.46 17.22 -4.25
N LEU A 81 2.39 17.96 -3.97
CA LEU A 81 1.05 17.41 -3.77
C LEU A 81 0.52 16.75 -5.04
N ALA A 82 0.75 17.35 -6.21
CA ALA A 82 0.38 16.73 -7.48
C ALA A 82 1.15 15.41 -7.72
N GLU A 83 2.45 15.38 -7.43
CA GLU A 83 3.26 14.15 -7.52
C GLU A 83 2.79 13.09 -6.50
N ILE A 84 2.41 13.50 -5.28
CA ILE A 84 1.84 12.60 -4.26
C ILE A 84 0.55 11.96 -4.76
N ILE A 85 -0.36 12.74 -5.35
CA ILE A 85 -1.63 12.22 -5.90
C ILE A 85 -1.34 11.18 -6.99
N TYR A 86 -0.45 11.50 -7.92
CA TYR A 86 -0.04 10.56 -8.96
C TYR A 86 0.53 9.25 -8.38
N ARG A 87 1.34 9.34 -7.32
CA ARG A 87 1.88 8.15 -6.62
C ARG A 87 0.79 7.35 -5.93
N GLU A 88 -0.21 8.00 -5.33
CA GLU A 88 -1.34 7.30 -4.71
C GLU A 88 -2.15 6.49 -5.73
N ASP A 89 -2.38 7.05 -6.92
CA ASP A 89 -3.07 6.35 -8.00
C ASP A 89 -2.28 5.11 -8.42
N LEU A 90 -0.96 5.26 -8.61
CA LEU A 90 -0.08 4.14 -8.96
C LEU A 90 -0.04 3.06 -7.88
N ILE A 91 0.10 3.46 -6.61
CA ILE A 91 0.09 2.54 -5.46
C ILE A 91 -1.23 1.78 -5.39
N THR A 92 -2.35 2.48 -5.63
CA THR A 92 -3.69 1.88 -5.64
C THR A 92 -3.82 0.85 -6.75
N GLU A 93 -3.39 1.19 -7.97
CA GLU A 93 -3.42 0.28 -9.11
C GLU A 93 -2.57 -0.97 -8.86
N LEU A 94 -1.34 -0.81 -8.38
CA LEU A 94 -0.44 -1.91 -8.07
C LEU A 94 -0.98 -2.80 -6.95
N THR A 95 -1.53 -2.19 -5.91
CA THR A 95 -2.15 -2.93 -4.79
C THR A 95 -3.31 -3.79 -5.27
N ASN A 96 -4.20 -3.23 -6.10
CA ASN A 96 -5.34 -3.98 -6.65
C ASN A 96 -4.87 -5.15 -7.51
N LYS A 97 -3.90 -4.93 -8.40
CA LYS A 97 -3.32 -6.02 -9.21
C LYS A 97 -2.72 -7.13 -8.36
N ILE A 98 -2.04 -6.79 -7.26
CA ILE A 98 -1.50 -7.79 -6.33
C ILE A 98 -2.64 -8.56 -5.66
N LEU A 99 -3.69 -7.89 -5.19
CA LEU A 99 -4.85 -8.55 -4.58
C LEU A 99 -5.57 -9.48 -5.55
N ASP A 100 -5.71 -9.08 -6.82
CA ASP A 100 -6.29 -9.91 -7.88
C ASP A 100 -5.45 -11.17 -8.11
N LEU A 101 -4.12 -11.03 -8.17
CA LEU A 101 -3.19 -12.15 -8.31
C LEU A 101 -3.29 -13.11 -7.10
N LEU A 102 -3.30 -12.59 -5.88
CA LEU A 102 -3.44 -13.40 -4.67
C LEU A 102 -4.77 -14.16 -4.66
N THR A 103 -5.86 -13.52 -5.08
CA THR A 103 -7.18 -14.17 -5.21
C THR A 103 -7.12 -15.34 -6.20
N PHE A 104 -6.50 -15.13 -7.36
CA PHE A 104 -6.31 -16.19 -8.34
C PHE A 104 -5.51 -17.38 -7.79
N PHE A 105 -4.43 -17.13 -7.06
CA PHE A 105 -3.63 -18.21 -6.46
C PHE A 105 -4.45 -19.03 -5.45
N VAL A 106 -5.17 -18.37 -4.53
CA VAL A 106 -6.01 -19.04 -3.53
C VAL A 106 -7.15 -19.84 -4.17
N GLU A 107 -7.77 -19.32 -5.24
CA GLU A 107 -8.82 -20.04 -5.97
C GLU A 107 -8.26 -21.22 -6.77
N SER A 108 -7.07 -21.07 -7.36
CA SER A 108 -6.40 -22.15 -8.11
C SER A 108 -5.99 -23.32 -7.22
N GLU A 109 -5.55 -23.06 -5.98
CA GLU A 109 -5.24 -24.11 -5.00
C GLU A 109 -6.49 -24.91 -4.60
N LYS A 110 -7.65 -24.26 -4.50
CA LYS A 110 -8.95 -24.93 -4.24
C LYS A 110 -9.41 -25.80 -5.41
N ALA A 111 -8.92 -25.55 -6.63
CA ALA A 111 -9.28 -26.31 -7.82
C ALA A 111 -8.48 -27.63 -7.96
N VAL A 112 -7.51 -27.90 -7.08
CA VAL A 112 -6.67 -29.10 -7.12
C VAL A 112 -7.27 -30.20 -6.24
N PHE A 113 -7.97 -31.13 -6.93
CA PHE A 113 -8.57 -32.42 -6.54
C PHE A 113 -9.94 -32.42 -5.83
N PRO A 114 -11.05 -32.62 -6.58
CA PRO A 114 -12.01 -33.61 -6.12
C PRO A 114 -11.28 -34.96 -6.18
N GLU A 115 -11.11 -35.61 -5.03
CA GLU A 115 -10.75 -37.04 -4.98
C GLU A 115 -11.65 -37.76 -5.98
N LEU A 116 -11.06 -38.31 -7.05
CA LEU A 116 -11.77 -39.27 -7.88
C LEU A 116 -12.26 -40.35 -6.90
N PRO A 117 -13.57 -40.62 -6.80
CA PRO A 117 -14.01 -41.74 -5.99
C PRO A 117 -13.36 -42.98 -6.62
N SER A 118 -12.40 -43.55 -5.89
CA SER A 118 -11.80 -44.84 -6.21
C SER A 118 -12.92 -45.85 -6.11
N ASN A 119 -13.59 -46.09 -7.23
CA ASN A 119 -14.72 -46.99 -7.33
C ASN A 119 -14.20 -48.42 -7.05
N PRO A 120 -14.53 -49.05 -5.90
CA PRO A 120 -13.96 -50.35 -5.54
C PRO A 120 -14.64 -51.53 -6.24
N PHE A 121 -15.58 -51.31 -7.16
CA PHE A 121 -16.51 -52.37 -7.62
C PHE A 121 -16.45 -52.72 -9.12
N LEU A 122 -15.32 -52.52 -9.81
CA LEU A 122 -15.18 -52.96 -11.22
C LEU A 122 -14.10 -54.03 -11.46
N VAL A 123 -13.75 -54.80 -10.42
CA VAL A 123 -13.04 -56.07 -10.60
C VAL A 123 -13.74 -57.12 -9.76
N HIS A 124 -14.65 -57.87 -10.38
CA HIS A 124 -14.82 -59.33 -10.31
C HIS A 124 -16.13 -59.75 -10.99
#